data_AF-A0A945VYB5-F1
#
_entry.id   AF-A0A945VYB5-F1
#
_cell.length_a   1.000
_cell.length_b   1.000
_cell.length_c   1.000
_cell.angle_alpha   90.00
_cell.angle_beta   90.00
_cell.angle_gamma   90.00
#
_symmetry.space_group_name_H-M   'P 1'
#
loop_
_entity.id
_entity.type
_entity.pdbx_description
1 polymer ?
#
loop_
_entity_poly.entity_id
_entity_poly.type
_entity_poly.pdbx_seq_one_letter_code
_entity_poly.pdbx_strand_id
1 'polypeptide(L)'
;YAGKDRADERAVRFKDMREHALGLPQFGFGHKEIDKFGAEIIKNLQTIVMDTFYPPGPDKEYQYPMLNMHKLQVKEFQELRKKLADTYGTPKKPFHILMLPGVGTFEEVVGLGLNNGASADGRRKGMPLESDFSATPSQQDLPVDHQYRDIFKALKSWTQYAITRGFTNAAPVDVNIREDFPEKDLVKVIEKFAKGKIGSNLITITCADPETFDEALQYPEKYDLIRVRMGGWSEFFVAMFPDIQQQHRRRPLFLPNKE
;
A
#
# COMPACT_ATOMS: atom_id res chain seq x y z
N TYR A 1 -41.83 16.52 13.05
CA TYR A 1 -41.68 15.19 13.66
C TYR A 1 -41.07 14.13 12.74
N ALA A 2 -41.34 14.10 11.42
CA ALA A 2 -40.75 13.12 10.48
C ALA A 2 -39.22 13.20 10.23
N GLY A 3 -38.45 14.02 10.97
CA GLY A 3 -37.01 14.19 10.74
C GLY A 3 -36.16 13.11 11.41
N LYS A 4 -36.57 12.68 12.62
CA LYS A 4 -35.84 11.71 13.44
C LYS A 4 -36.01 10.29 12.89
N ASP A 5 -37.24 9.87 12.63
CA ASP A 5 -37.53 8.53 12.10
C ASP A 5 -36.84 8.28 10.74
N ARG A 6 -36.81 9.29 9.85
CA ARG A 6 -36.07 9.22 8.58
C ARG A 6 -34.55 9.17 8.76
N ALA A 7 -34.01 9.79 9.81
CA ALA A 7 -32.59 9.73 10.11
C ALA A 7 -32.21 8.35 10.67
N ASP A 8 -33.06 7.80 11.54
CA ASP A 8 -32.89 6.49 12.16
C ASP A 8 -32.98 5.36 11.10
N GLU A 9 -33.96 5.41 10.20
CA GLU A 9 -34.08 4.47 9.06
C GLU A 9 -32.85 4.51 8.14
N ARG A 10 -32.36 5.72 7.82
CA ARG A 10 -31.12 5.86 7.03
C ARG A 10 -29.92 5.29 7.76
N ALA A 11 -29.82 5.52 9.08
CA ALA A 11 -28.72 5.01 9.87
C ALA A 11 -28.70 3.48 9.89
N VAL A 12 -29.86 2.82 10.00
CA VAL A 12 -29.98 1.36 9.88
C VAL A 12 -29.48 0.90 8.51
N ARG A 13 -29.99 1.51 7.43
CA ARG A 13 -29.56 1.16 6.07
C ARG A 13 -28.05 1.29 5.85
N PHE A 14 -27.43 2.35 6.36
CA PHE A 14 -25.97 2.54 6.23
C PHE A 14 -25.16 1.56 7.10
N LYS A 15 -25.69 1.12 8.24
CA LYS A 15 -25.09 0.04 9.03
C LYS A 15 -25.12 -1.27 8.27
N ASP A 16 -26.28 -1.66 7.74
CA ASP A 16 -26.44 -2.90 6.97
C ASP A 16 -25.53 -2.93 5.73
N MET A 17 -25.45 -1.81 4.99
CA MET A 17 -24.55 -1.69 3.84
C MET A 17 -23.08 -1.81 4.23
N ARG A 18 -22.69 -1.24 5.37
CA ARG A 18 -21.32 -1.34 5.86
C ARG A 18 -21.00 -2.77 6.32
N GLU A 19 -21.91 -3.42 7.03
CA GLU A 19 -21.76 -4.82 7.44
C GLU A 19 -21.57 -5.73 6.22
N HIS A 20 -22.34 -5.50 5.15
CA HIS A 20 -22.13 -6.21 3.90
C HIS A 20 -20.76 -5.93 3.29
N ALA A 21 -20.34 -4.67 3.21
CA ALA A 21 -19.03 -4.28 2.67
C ALA A 21 -17.85 -4.93 3.41
N LEU A 22 -17.93 -5.01 4.75
CA LEU A 22 -16.91 -5.64 5.59
C LEU A 22 -16.81 -7.15 5.39
N GLY A 23 -17.86 -7.80 4.88
CA GLY A 23 -17.87 -9.23 4.56
C GLY A 23 -17.36 -9.58 3.16
N LEU A 24 -17.04 -8.58 2.33
CA LEU A 24 -16.56 -8.80 0.96
C LEU A 24 -15.07 -9.18 0.92
N PRO A 25 -14.64 -9.94 -0.10
CA PRO A 25 -13.23 -10.26 -0.28
C PRO A 25 -12.40 -9.01 -0.56
N GLN A 26 -11.21 -8.94 0.03
CA GLN A 26 -10.28 -7.82 -0.12
C GLN A 26 -9.04 -8.21 -0.93
N PHE A 27 -8.40 -7.19 -1.52
CA PHE A 27 -7.13 -7.35 -2.23
C PHE A 27 -6.02 -7.75 -1.25
N GLY A 28 -5.09 -8.60 -1.69
CA GLY A 28 -3.98 -9.06 -0.85
C GLY A 28 -4.29 -10.29 0.02
N PHE A 29 -5.51 -10.86 -0.08
CA PHE A 29 -5.90 -12.10 0.62
C PHE A 29 -5.95 -13.33 -0.29
N GLY A 30 -5.39 -13.25 -1.50
CA GLY A 30 -5.33 -14.36 -2.46
C GLY A 30 -6.67 -14.70 -3.13
N HIS A 31 -7.58 -13.72 -3.24
CA HIS A 31 -8.84 -13.84 -3.97
C HIS A 31 -8.62 -13.47 -5.45
N LYS A 32 -8.56 -14.48 -6.33
CA LYS A 32 -8.18 -14.32 -7.74
C LYS A 32 -8.92 -13.21 -8.49
N GLU A 33 -10.23 -13.07 -8.29
CA GLU A 33 -11.03 -12.06 -8.99
C GLU A 33 -10.71 -10.64 -8.51
N ILE A 34 -10.56 -10.47 -7.20
CA ILE A 34 -10.17 -9.18 -6.60
C ILE A 34 -8.73 -8.83 -6.94
N ASP A 35 -7.82 -9.81 -6.93
CA ASP A 35 -6.42 -9.63 -7.33
C ASP A 35 -6.31 -9.22 -8.81
N LYS A 36 -7.15 -9.79 -9.68
CA LYS A 36 -7.24 -9.39 -11.08
C LYS A 36 -7.78 -7.98 -11.23
N PHE A 37 -8.87 -7.64 -10.54
CA PHE A 37 -9.44 -6.30 -10.56
C PHE A 37 -8.45 -5.25 -10.05
N GLY A 38 -7.76 -5.54 -8.95
CA GLY A 38 -6.68 -4.69 -8.44
C GLY A 38 -5.59 -4.47 -9.49
N ALA A 39 -5.11 -5.53 -10.15
CA ALA A 39 -4.13 -5.40 -11.22
C ALA A 39 -4.59 -4.57 -12.43
N GLU A 40 -5.88 -4.60 -12.76
CA GLU A 40 -6.48 -3.76 -13.81
C GLU A 40 -6.45 -2.28 -13.43
N ILE A 41 -6.77 -1.93 -12.17
CA ILE A 41 -6.65 -0.56 -11.65
C ILE A 41 -5.21 -0.07 -11.76
N ILE A 42 -4.25 -0.90 -11.33
CA ILE A 42 -2.82 -0.54 -11.34
C ILE A 42 -2.29 -0.37 -12.77
N LYS A 43 -2.71 -1.23 -13.70
CA LYS A 43 -2.39 -1.08 -15.12
C LYS A 43 -2.93 0.23 -15.68
N ASN A 44 -4.16 0.60 -15.34
CA ASN A 44 -4.74 1.86 -15.80
C ASN A 44 -4.00 3.07 -15.24
N LEU A 45 -3.60 3.03 -13.96
CA LEU A 45 -2.78 4.08 -13.36
C LEU A 45 -1.43 4.22 -14.09
N GLN A 46 -0.80 3.12 -14.47
CA GLN A 46 0.44 3.15 -15.24
C GLN A 46 0.23 3.77 -16.61
N THR A 47 -0.83 3.40 -17.33
CA THR A 47 -1.17 4.03 -18.60
C THR A 47 -1.32 5.53 -18.44
N ILE A 48 -2.06 5.98 -17.41
CA ILE A 48 -2.23 7.41 -17.13
C ILE A 48 -0.89 8.10 -16.87
N VAL A 49 -0.03 7.52 -16.03
CA VAL A 49 1.30 8.09 -15.72
C VAL A 49 2.17 8.12 -16.98
N MET A 50 2.22 7.04 -17.74
CA MET A 50 3.03 6.97 -18.96
C MET A 50 2.52 7.95 -20.03
N ASP A 51 1.22 8.02 -20.26
CA ASP A 51 0.62 8.95 -21.23
C ASP A 51 0.81 10.41 -20.80
N THR A 52 0.77 10.70 -19.50
CA THR A 52 0.95 12.05 -18.95
C THR A 52 2.40 12.51 -19.03
N PHE A 53 3.36 11.63 -18.72
CA PHE A 53 4.77 12.00 -18.60
C PHE A 53 5.62 11.62 -19.82
N TYR A 54 5.07 10.91 -20.82
CA TYR A 54 5.82 10.40 -21.99
C TYR A 54 4.95 10.28 -23.25
N PRO A 55 4.55 11.40 -23.89
CA PRO A 55 3.90 11.38 -25.18
C PRO A 55 4.82 10.73 -26.25
N PRO A 56 4.22 10.07 -27.26
CA PRO A 56 4.91 9.14 -28.15
C PRO A 56 5.75 9.79 -29.27
N GLY A 57 6.31 10.98 -29.08
CA GLY A 57 7.18 11.56 -30.11
C GLY A 57 7.80 12.92 -29.78
N PRO A 58 8.89 13.29 -30.49
CA PRO A 58 9.61 14.56 -30.31
C PRO A 58 8.78 15.79 -30.72
N ASP A 59 7.74 15.61 -31.54
CA ASP A 59 6.95 16.69 -32.13
C ASP A 59 5.59 16.93 -31.44
N LYS A 60 5.27 16.16 -30.40
CA LYS A 60 4.06 16.38 -29.60
C LYS A 60 4.42 17.22 -28.39
N GLU A 61 3.94 18.46 -28.34
CA GLU A 61 3.95 19.26 -27.12
C GLU A 61 3.39 18.39 -25.97
N TYR A 62 4.15 18.32 -24.88
CA TYR A 62 3.68 17.65 -23.67
C TYR A 62 2.45 18.42 -23.18
N GLN A 63 1.28 17.86 -23.44
CA GLN A 63 0.06 18.32 -22.81
C GLN A 63 0.17 17.84 -21.36
N TYR A 64 0.57 18.73 -20.47
CA TYR A 64 0.44 18.56 -19.02
C TYR A 64 -0.88 19.20 -18.58
N PRO A 65 -2.07 18.58 -18.80
CA PRO A 65 -3.32 19.17 -18.34
C PRO A 65 -3.46 19.14 -16.81
N MET A 66 -2.63 18.37 -16.09
CA MET A 66 -2.77 18.09 -14.66
C MET A 66 -1.71 18.74 -13.76
N LEU A 67 -0.68 19.35 -14.35
CA LEU A 67 0.19 20.21 -13.56
C LEU A 67 -0.46 21.59 -13.50
N ASN A 68 -1.12 21.88 -12.39
CA ASN A 68 -1.23 23.25 -11.87
C ASN A 68 0.15 23.87 -11.55
N MET A 69 1.25 23.30 -12.06
CA MET A 69 2.48 24.03 -12.18
C MET A 69 2.25 25.13 -13.21
N HIS A 70 2.48 26.38 -12.80
CA HIS A 70 2.41 27.54 -13.69
C HIS A 70 3.03 27.18 -15.05
N LYS A 71 2.43 27.59 -16.17
CA LYS A 71 2.97 27.34 -17.54
C LYS A 71 4.49 27.54 -17.66
N LEU A 72 5.04 28.45 -16.85
CA LEU A 72 6.47 28.68 -16.65
C LEU A 72 7.26 27.42 -16.23
N GLN A 73 6.81 26.68 -15.23
CA GLN A 73 7.47 25.47 -14.72
C GLN A 73 7.44 24.31 -15.74
N VAL A 74 6.40 24.21 -16.57
CA VAL A 74 6.37 23.26 -17.69
C VAL A 74 7.46 23.58 -18.72
N LYS A 75 7.58 24.86 -19.07
CA LYS A 75 8.61 25.33 -20.01
C LYS A 75 10.02 25.11 -19.46
N GLU A 76 10.24 25.46 -18.19
CA GLU A 76 11.52 25.24 -17.50
C GLU A 76 11.90 23.76 -17.46
N PHE A 77 10.92 22.87 -17.21
CA PHE A 77 11.16 21.42 -17.23
C PHE A 77 11.52 20.91 -18.63
N GLN A 78 10.88 21.43 -19.69
CA GLN A 78 11.23 21.09 -21.07
C GLN A 78 12.64 21.57 -21.44
N GLU A 79 12.99 22.82 -21.08
CA GLU A 79 14.32 23.38 -21.31
C GLU A 79 15.40 22.59 -20.55
N LEU A 80 15.14 22.23 -19.30
CA LEU A 80 16.03 21.39 -18.50
C LEU A 80 16.23 20.02 -19.17
N ARG A 81 15.15 19.36 -19.61
CA ARG A 81 15.25 18.07 -20.30
C ARG A 81 16.06 18.15 -21.58
N LYS A 82 15.84 19.18 -22.41
CA LYS A 82 16.63 19.41 -23.62
C LYS A 82 18.10 19.62 -23.28
N LYS A 83 18.40 20.50 -22.31
CA LYS A 83 19.76 20.74 -21.85
C LYS A 83 20.44 19.46 -21.37
N LEU A 84 19.75 18.63 -20.58
CA LEU A 84 20.29 17.36 -20.10
C LEU A 84 20.46 16.35 -21.24
N ALA A 85 19.54 16.32 -22.20
CA ALA A 85 19.66 15.48 -23.39
C ALA A 85 20.85 15.87 -24.26
N ASP A 86 21.07 17.17 -24.46
CA ASP A 86 22.21 17.71 -25.22
C ASP A 86 23.54 17.51 -24.46
N THR A 87 23.51 17.54 -23.13
CA THR A 87 24.71 17.41 -22.28
C THR A 87 25.15 15.96 -22.11
N TYR A 88 24.19 15.04 -21.90
CA TYR A 88 24.46 13.66 -21.48
C TYR A 88 24.04 12.60 -22.51
N GLY A 89 23.25 12.98 -23.50
CA GLY A 89 22.81 12.10 -24.58
C GLY A 89 23.82 12.00 -25.71
N THR A 90 23.77 10.89 -26.44
CA THR A 90 24.48 10.72 -27.71
C THR A 90 23.51 10.09 -28.73
N PRO A 91 23.79 10.18 -30.04
CA PRO A 91 22.95 9.52 -31.05
C PRO A 91 22.79 8.01 -30.84
N LYS A 92 23.79 7.33 -30.24
CA LYS A 92 23.74 5.90 -29.94
C LYS A 92 23.11 5.58 -28.58
N LYS A 93 23.09 6.55 -27.66
CA LYS A 93 22.56 6.42 -26.29
C LYS A 93 21.84 7.73 -25.94
N PRO A 94 20.59 7.91 -26.40
CA PRO A 94 19.83 9.11 -26.07
C PRO A 94 19.60 9.17 -24.56
N PHE A 95 19.61 10.38 -24.01
CA PHE A 95 19.32 10.60 -22.60
C PHE A 95 17.83 10.87 -22.41
N HIS A 96 17.22 10.16 -21.46
CA HIS A 96 15.82 10.30 -21.12
C HIS A 96 15.65 10.44 -19.60
N ILE A 97 14.80 11.37 -19.18
CA ILE A 97 14.27 11.38 -17.81
C ILE A 97 13.04 10.51 -17.78
N LEU A 98 13.03 9.55 -16.85
CA LEU A 98 11.90 8.66 -16.63
C LEU A 98 11.24 8.95 -15.26
N MET A 99 10.01 9.49 -15.27
CA MET A 99 9.08 9.52 -14.14
C MET A 99 8.30 8.20 -14.03
N LEU A 100 8.66 7.38 -13.05
CA LEU A 100 8.12 6.04 -12.89
C LEU A 100 7.24 5.97 -11.64
N PRO A 101 6.07 5.32 -11.72
CA PRO A 101 5.18 5.20 -10.57
C PRO A 101 5.76 4.24 -9.53
N GLY A 102 5.48 4.53 -8.27
CA GLY A 102 5.78 3.71 -7.11
C GLY A 102 4.75 3.94 -6.01
N VAL A 103 4.81 3.12 -4.98
CA VAL A 103 3.93 3.22 -3.81
C VAL A 103 4.79 3.46 -2.57
N GLY A 104 4.41 4.45 -1.77
CA GLY A 104 5.04 4.76 -0.50
C GLY A 104 4.13 5.65 0.32
N THR A 105 3.63 5.11 1.40
CA THR A 105 2.77 5.81 2.38
C THR A 105 3.55 6.24 3.60
N PHE A 106 4.67 5.56 3.89
CA PHE A 106 5.53 5.89 5.04
C PHE A 106 4.72 5.89 6.36
N GLU A 107 4.86 6.90 7.20
CA GLU A 107 4.07 7.13 8.41
C GLU A 107 2.74 7.84 8.16
N GLU A 108 2.54 8.38 6.95
CA GLU A 108 1.45 9.28 6.60
C GLU A 108 0.10 8.57 6.40
N VAL A 109 0.02 7.26 6.66
CA VAL A 109 -1.24 6.50 6.56
C VAL A 109 -2.38 7.14 7.36
N VAL A 110 -2.08 7.71 8.54
CA VAL A 110 -3.05 8.45 9.35
C VAL A 110 -3.36 9.79 8.71
N GLY A 111 -2.34 10.58 8.37
CA GLY A 111 -2.48 11.93 7.81
C GLY A 111 -3.25 11.96 6.49
N LEU A 112 -2.91 11.06 5.56
CA LEU A 112 -3.62 10.86 4.29
C LEU A 112 -5.08 10.44 4.50
N GLY A 113 -5.36 9.67 5.57
CA GLY A 113 -6.70 9.21 5.92
C GLY A 113 -7.64 10.31 6.41
N LEU A 114 -7.12 11.32 7.13
CA LEU A 114 -7.91 12.36 7.81
C LEU A 114 -8.87 13.12 6.88
N ASN A 115 -8.41 13.43 5.67
CA ASN A 115 -9.20 14.19 4.69
C ASN A 115 -10.02 13.31 3.74
N ASN A 116 -9.95 11.98 3.89
CA ASN A 116 -10.69 11.04 3.05
C ASN A 116 -12.09 10.78 3.60
N GLY A 117 -13.07 10.76 2.70
CA GLY A 117 -14.42 10.27 2.98
C GLY A 117 -14.44 8.80 3.37
N ALA A 118 -15.60 8.28 3.77
CA ALA A 118 -15.79 6.84 3.91
C ALA A 118 -15.65 6.17 2.53
N SER A 119 -15.08 4.97 2.48
CA SER A 119 -14.88 4.20 1.24
C SER A 119 -15.74 2.94 1.18
N ALA A 120 -15.90 2.39 -0.03
CA ALA A 120 -16.80 1.29 -0.32
C ALA A 120 -16.37 -0.06 0.29
N ASP A 121 -15.14 -0.14 0.79
CA ASP A 121 -14.57 -1.26 1.55
C ASP A 121 -15.00 -1.27 3.03
N GLY A 122 -15.78 -0.27 3.47
CA GLY A 122 -16.28 -0.16 4.84
C GLY A 122 -15.40 0.69 5.77
N ARG A 123 -14.27 1.25 5.28
CA ARG A 123 -13.46 2.21 6.03
C ARG A 123 -14.24 3.51 6.25
N ARG A 124 -14.27 4.00 7.49
CA ARG A 124 -14.98 5.23 7.84
C ARG A 124 -14.18 6.47 7.43
N LYS A 125 -14.90 7.59 7.32
CA LYS A 125 -14.31 8.91 7.09
C LYS A 125 -13.22 9.20 8.13
N GLY A 126 -12.08 9.71 7.66
CA GLY A 126 -10.97 10.12 8.52
C GLY A 126 -10.10 8.98 9.07
N MET A 127 -10.46 7.70 8.81
CA MET A 127 -9.63 6.58 9.27
C MET A 127 -8.36 6.45 8.42
N PRO A 128 -7.27 5.90 9.01
CA PRO A 128 -6.01 5.66 8.30
C PRO A 128 -6.19 4.85 7.01
N LEU A 129 -5.36 5.13 6.01
CA LEU A 129 -5.20 4.31 4.83
C LEU A 129 -4.33 3.08 5.10
N GLU A 130 -4.23 2.21 4.12
CA GLU A 130 -3.32 1.06 4.12
C GLU A 130 -1.85 1.47 4.13
N SER A 131 -1.00 0.60 4.69
CA SER A 131 0.45 0.75 4.65
C SER A 131 0.99 0.30 3.30
N ASP A 132 1.58 1.24 2.58
CA ASP A 132 2.20 1.07 1.27
C ASP A 132 1.26 0.36 0.29
N PHE A 133 1.69 -0.78 -0.27
CA PHE A 133 0.88 -1.58 -1.17
C PHE A 133 0.39 -2.87 -0.51
N SER A 134 0.31 -2.87 0.83
CA SER A 134 -0.02 -4.04 1.66
C SER A 134 -1.51 -4.29 1.72
N ALA A 135 -1.89 -5.47 2.24
CA ALA A 135 -3.29 -5.78 2.48
C ALA A 135 -3.89 -4.91 3.60
N THR A 136 -5.18 -4.59 3.47
CA THR A 136 -5.88 -3.70 4.40
C THR A 136 -5.89 -4.26 5.84
N PRO A 137 -5.47 -3.47 6.84
CA PRO A 137 -5.62 -3.82 8.26
C PRO A 137 -7.09 -3.92 8.68
N SER A 138 -7.36 -4.56 9.83
CA SER A 138 -8.71 -4.53 10.39
C SER A 138 -9.13 -3.10 10.77
N GLN A 139 -10.43 -2.86 10.76
CA GLN A 139 -11.00 -1.52 10.89
C GLN A 139 -10.75 -0.91 12.28
N GLN A 140 -10.38 0.36 12.34
CA GLN A 140 -10.00 1.03 13.59
C GLN A 140 -11.14 1.17 14.61
N ASP A 141 -12.40 1.21 14.17
CA ASP A 141 -13.58 1.28 15.05
C ASP A 141 -14.12 -0.08 15.50
N LEU A 142 -13.50 -1.16 15.08
CA LEU A 142 -13.89 -2.53 15.44
C LEU A 142 -12.80 -3.15 16.34
N PRO A 143 -13.13 -4.25 17.04
CA PRO A 143 -12.11 -5.07 17.70
C PRO A 143 -11.01 -5.47 16.72
N VAL A 144 -9.79 -5.61 17.22
CA VAL A 144 -8.65 -6.04 16.42
C VAL A 144 -8.94 -7.42 15.84
N ASP A 145 -8.89 -7.53 14.53
CA ASP A 145 -8.85 -8.80 13.81
C ASP A 145 -7.49 -8.88 13.08
N HIS A 146 -6.69 -9.89 13.43
CA HIS A 146 -5.38 -10.12 12.81
C HIS A 146 -5.48 -10.77 11.44
N GLN A 147 -6.68 -11.16 10.99
CA GLN A 147 -6.94 -11.58 9.62
C GLN A 147 -5.94 -12.63 9.13
N TYR A 148 -5.74 -13.72 9.90
CA TYR A 148 -4.72 -14.74 9.62
C TYR A 148 -4.77 -15.27 8.17
N ARG A 149 -3.63 -15.30 7.46
CA ARG A 149 -3.53 -15.78 6.06
C ARG A 149 -2.37 -16.72 5.85
N ASP A 150 -2.50 -17.65 4.91
CA ASP A 150 -1.36 -18.38 4.36
C ASP A 150 -0.46 -17.43 3.55
N ILE A 151 0.82 -17.34 3.93
CA ILE A 151 1.77 -16.40 3.32
C ILE A 151 1.98 -16.65 1.82
N PHE A 152 2.02 -17.91 1.38
CA PHE A 152 2.31 -18.26 -0.01
C PHE A 152 1.11 -18.01 -0.93
N LYS A 153 -0.11 -18.14 -0.42
CA LYS A 153 -1.35 -17.82 -1.12
C LYS A 153 -1.56 -16.31 -1.18
N ALA A 154 -1.43 -15.62 -0.05
CA ALA A 154 -1.67 -14.19 0.01
C ALA A 154 -0.67 -13.42 -0.84
N LEU A 155 0.63 -13.72 -0.75
CA LEU A 155 1.65 -13.02 -1.52
C LEU A 155 1.50 -13.19 -3.05
N LYS A 156 0.69 -14.13 -3.55
CA LYS A 156 0.40 -14.22 -4.99
C LYS A 156 -0.43 -13.06 -5.52
N SER A 157 -1.19 -12.36 -4.66
CA SER A 157 -2.01 -11.20 -5.03
C SER A 157 -1.21 -10.10 -5.75
N TRP A 158 0.10 -10.02 -5.47
CA TRP A 158 0.99 -8.99 -6.02
C TRP A 158 1.84 -9.42 -7.22
N THR A 159 1.72 -10.66 -7.69
CA THR A 159 2.64 -11.22 -8.72
C THR A 159 2.31 -10.80 -10.15
N GLN A 160 1.23 -10.04 -10.33
CA GLN A 160 0.77 -9.55 -11.62
C GLN A 160 1.85 -8.65 -12.26
N TYR A 161 1.98 -8.70 -13.58
CA TYR A 161 3.01 -7.93 -14.31
C TYR A 161 2.87 -6.44 -14.07
N ALA A 162 1.63 -5.92 -14.06
CA ALA A 162 1.35 -4.53 -13.76
C ALA A 162 1.99 -4.13 -12.42
N ILE A 163 1.93 -4.97 -11.39
CA ILE A 163 2.51 -4.63 -10.08
C ILE A 163 4.03 -4.79 -10.09
N THR A 164 4.52 -5.99 -10.39
CA THR A 164 5.95 -6.34 -10.25
C THR A 164 6.88 -5.57 -11.19
N ARG A 165 6.37 -5.18 -12.37
CA ARG A 165 7.16 -4.49 -13.41
C ARG A 165 6.65 -3.11 -13.75
N GLY A 166 5.38 -2.82 -13.50
CA GLY A 166 4.82 -1.52 -13.83
C GLY A 166 5.02 -0.46 -12.74
N PHE A 167 5.17 -0.85 -11.48
CA PHE A 167 5.61 0.04 -10.39
C PHE A 167 7.11 -0.07 -10.17
N THR A 168 7.91 0.43 -11.10
CA THR A 168 9.37 0.29 -11.06
C THR A 168 10.04 1.13 -9.97
N ASN A 169 9.38 2.16 -9.42
CA ASN A 169 9.84 2.89 -8.23
C ASN A 169 9.36 2.23 -6.93
N ALA A 170 9.40 0.90 -6.89
CA ALA A 170 8.94 0.02 -5.82
C ALA A 170 7.43 0.05 -5.52
N ALA A 171 6.94 -1.09 -5.04
CA ALA A 171 5.59 -1.31 -4.54
C ALA A 171 5.68 -2.16 -3.26
N PRO A 172 6.09 -1.58 -2.12
CA PRO A 172 6.34 -2.31 -0.89
C PRO A 172 5.10 -3.07 -0.40
N VAL A 173 5.29 -4.33 -0.02
CA VAL A 173 4.29 -5.14 0.68
C VAL A 173 4.83 -5.51 2.04
N ASP A 174 4.18 -5.01 3.08
CA ASP A 174 4.49 -5.28 4.47
C ASP A 174 3.80 -6.56 4.92
N VAL A 175 4.58 -7.44 5.53
CA VAL A 175 4.17 -8.75 6.02
C VAL A 175 4.48 -8.84 7.50
N ASN A 176 3.51 -9.22 8.32
CA ASN A 176 3.75 -9.56 9.72
C ASN A 176 3.73 -11.08 9.88
N ILE A 177 4.73 -11.64 10.55
CA ILE A 177 4.81 -13.06 10.93
C ILE A 177 5.01 -13.17 12.44
N ARG A 178 4.61 -14.31 13.01
CA ARG A 178 4.90 -14.63 14.41
C ARG A 178 6.39 -14.83 14.66
N GLU A 179 6.80 -14.66 15.91
CA GLU A 179 8.17 -14.88 16.36
C GLU A 179 8.61 -16.35 16.21
N ASP A 180 7.67 -17.27 16.28
CA ASP A 180 7.87 -18.72 16.11
C ASP A 180 7.74 -19.20 14.65
N PHE A 181 7.71 -18.29 13.68
CA PHE A 181 7.58 -18.65 12.26
C PHE A 181 8.74 -19.57 11.82
N PRO A 182 8.47 -20.76 11.25
CA PRO A 182 9.52 -21.72 10.93
C PRO A 182 10.58 -21.17 9.97
N GLU A 183 11.86 -21.23 10.36
CA GLU A 183 12.99 -20.76 9.54
C GLU A 183 12.97 -21.35 8.13
N LYS A 184 12.71 -22.66 8.01
CA LYS A 184 12.64 -23.36 6.72
C LYS A 184 11.59 -22.77 5.79
N ASP A 185 10.45 -22.32 6.32
CA ASP A 185 9.40 -21.71 5.52
C ASP A 185 9.73 -20.25 5.19
N LEU A 186 10.40 -19.53 6.09
CA LEU A 186 10.89 -18.18 5.81
C LEU A 186 11.92 -18.19 4.67
N VAL A 187 12.84 -19.14 4.66
CA VAL A 187 13.78 -19.37 3.55
C VAL A 187 13.01 -19.62 2.26
N LYS A 188 12.00 -20.49 2.26
CA LYS A 188 11.14 -20.74 1.07
C LYS A 188 10.42 -19.48 0.60
N VAL A 189 9.95 -18.62 1.51
CA VAL A 189 9.32 -17.33 1.17
C VAL A 189 10.33 -16.44 0.45
N ILE A 190 11.53 -16.25 1.03
CA ILE A 190 12.60 -15.43 0.44
C ILE A 190 13.02 -15.96 -0.93
N GLU A 191 13.21 -17.27 -1.08
CA GLU A 191 13.58 -17.88 -2.35
C GLU A 191 12.51 -17.68 -3.42
N LYS A 192 11.22 -17.84 -3.08
CA LYS A 192 10.12 -17.64 -4.02
C LYS A 192 9.97 -16.16 -4.40
N PHE A 193 10.15 -15.25 -3.44
CA PHE A 193 10.17 -13.81 -3.70
C PHE A 193 11.31 -13.44 -4.65
N ALA A 194 12.55 -13.88 -4.36
CA ALA A 194 13.72 -13.62 -5.21
C ALA A 194 13.55 -14.15 -6.64
N LYS A 195 12.80 -15.25 -6.82
CA LYS A 195 12.43 -15.82 -8.13
C LYS A 195 11.22 -15.15 -8.79
N GLY A 196 10.65 -14.10 -8.19
CA GLY A 196 9.47 -13.38 -8.66
C GLY A 196 8.20 -14.23 -8.69
N LYS A 197 8.09 -15.24 -7.80
CA LYS A 197 6.95 -16.18 -7.75
C LYS A 197 5.87 -15.78 -6.76
N ILE A 198 6.21 -14.93 -5.80
CA ILE A 198 5.32 -14.36 -4.78
C ILE A 198 5.79 -12.94 -4.46
N GLY A 199 4.90 -12.12 -3.89
CA GLY A 199 5.16 -10.75 -3.50
C GLY A 199 5.10 -9.78 -4.67
N SER A 200 5.39 -8.52 -4.38
CA SER A 200 5.61 -7.46 -5.36
C SER A 200 7.09 -7.42 -5.77
N ASN A 201 7.65 -6.23 -6.04
CA ASN A 201 9.08 -6.02 -6.24
C ASN A 201 9.84 -5.58 -4.98
N LEU A 202 9.14 -5.39 -3.85
CA LEU A 202 9.73 -5.12 -2.55
C LEU A 202 8.83 -5.69 -1.45
N ILE A 203 9.37 -6.52 -0.57
CA ILE A 203 8.66 -6.99 0.63
C ILE A 203 9.40 -6.52 1.88
N THR A 204 8.65 -6.20 2.93
CA THR A 204 9.20 -6.04 4.28
C THR A 204 8.55 -7.07 5.19
N ILE A 205 9.32 -7.59 6.14
CA ILE A 205 8.84 -8.60 7.09
C ILE A 205 9.07 -8.07 8.49
N THR A 206 7.99 -7.93 9.27
CA THR A 206 8.04 -7.72 10.72
C THR A 206 7.81 -9.06 11.39
N CYS A 207 8.74 -9.45 12.27
CA CYS A 207 8.61 -10.62 13.11
C CYS A 207 8.21 -10.14 14.50
N ALA A 208 6.94 -10.29 14.86
CA ALA A 208 6.40 -9.84 16.14
C ALA A 208 5.06 -10.53 16.43
N ASP A 209 4.89 -10.95 17.67
CA ASP A 209 3.63 -11.53 18.12
C ASP A 209 2.60 -10.44 18.47
N PRO A 210 1.31 -10.63 18.16
CA PRO A 210 0.26 -9.69 18.58
C PRO A 210 0.26 -9.38 20.07
N GLU A 211 0.53 -10.40 20.89
CA GLU A 211 0.61 -10.30 22.33
C GLU A 211 1.74 -9.36 22.77
N THR A 212 2.89 -9.42 22.09
CA THR A 212 4.03 -8.53 22.31
C THR A 212 3.66 -7.05 22.09
N PHE A 213 2.82 -6.73 21.09
CA PHE A 213 2.33 -5.35 20.90
C PHE A 213 1.35 -4.90 21.97
N ASP A 214 0.47 -5.80 22.42
CA ASP A 214 -0.51 -5.49 23.45
C ASP A 214 0.18 -5.21 24.79
N GLU A 215 1.16 -6.02 25.14
CA GLU A 215 1.99 -5.82 26.34
C GLU A 215 2.84 -4.55 26.25
N ALA A 216 3.38 -4.22 25.07
CA ALA A 216 4.15 -3.01 24.84
C ALA A 216 3.35 -1.71 24.96
N LEU A 217 2.04 -1.75 24.69
CA LEU A 217 1.15 -0.63 24.98
C LEU A 217 0.89 -0.46 26.48
N GLN A 218 0.88 -1.55 27.24
CA GLN A 218 0.60 -1.53 28.67
C GLN A 218 1.84 -1.23 29.52
N TYR A 219 3.01 -1.72 29.10
CA TYR A 219 4.27 -1.65 29.83
C TYR A 219 5.43 -1.18 28.93
N PRO A 220 5.34 0.00 28.29
CA PRO A 220 6.29 0.42 27.25
C PRO A 220 7.75 0.39 27.68
N GLU A 221 8.05 0.63 28.97
CA GLU A 221 9.39 0.56 29.54
C GLU A 221 10.03 -0.84 29.53
N LYS A 222 9.22 -1.91 29.42
CA LYS A 222 9.71 -3.29 29.28
C LYS A 222 10.00 -3.68 27.84
N TYR A 223 9.53 -2.88 26.88
CA TYR A 223 9.50 -3.19 25.47
C TYR A 223 10.12 -2.07 24.61
N ASP A 224 11.05 -1.31 25.19
CA ASP A 224 11.72 -0.16 24.59
C ASP A 224 12.60 -0.50 23.37
N LEU A 225 12.86 -1.79 23.13
CA LEU A 225 13.60 -2.31 21.98
C LEU A 225 12.72 -2.97 20.90
N ILE A 226 11.39 -3.06 21.07
CA ILE A 226 10.53 -3.58 20.01
C ILE A 226 10.62 -2.66 18.80
N ARG A 227 10.93 -3.24 17.64
CA ARG A 227 10.95 -2.53 16.37
C ARG A 227 9.93 -3.10 15.39
N VAL A 228 9.27 -2.21 14.67
CA VAL A 228 8.34 -2.56 13.59
C VAL A 228 8.83 -2.03 12.25
N ARG A 229 8.44 -2.69 11.15
CA ARG A 229 8.69 -2.18 9.80
C ARG A 229 7.65 -1.13 9.42
N MET A 230 8.15 0.05 9.10
CA MET A 230 7.45 1.10 8.37
C MET A 230 7.72 0.95 6.87
N GLY A 231 7.07 1.79 6.07
CA GLY A 231 7.38 1.90 4.64
C GLY A 231 8.81 2.41 4.42
N GLY A 232 9.79 1.51 4.38
CA GLY A 232 11.19 1.84 4.08
C GLY A 232 12.16 1.92 5.27
N TRP A 233 11.69 1.97 6.53
CA TRP A 233 12.58 1.95 7.71
C TRP A 233 12.05 1.10 8.87
N SER A 234 12.82 1.01 9.96
CA SER A 234 12.42 0.37 11.21
C SER A 234 12.39 1.38 12.34
N GLU A 235 11.35 1.37 13.16
CA GLU A 235 11.17 2.31 14.27
C GLU A 235 10.78 1.58 15.55
N PHE A 236 11.10 2.18 16.70
CA PHE A 236 10.69 1.70 18.02
C PHE A 236 9.18 1.84 18.20
N PHE A 237 8.50 0.72 18.41
CA PHE A 237 7.04 0.69 18.50
C PHE A 237 6.49 1.61 19.60
N VAL A 238 7.13 1.61 20.76
CA VAL A 238 6.71 2.41 21.92
C VAL A 238 6.92 3.92 21.72
N ALA A 239 7.76 4.33 20.78
CA ALA A 239 8.02 5.73 20.46
C ALA A 239 7.01 6.32 19.46
N MET A 240 6.16 5.48 18.86
CA MET A 240 5.18 5.91 17.87
C MET A 240 3.95 6.58 18.49
N PHE A 241 3.28 7.41 17.71
CA PHE A 241 1.97 7.96 18.11
C PHE A 241 0.93 6.84 18.28
N PRO A 242 -0.04 6.99 19.21
CA PRO A 242 -1.04 5.96 19.48
C PRO A 242 -1.78 5.46 18.24
N ASP A 243 -2.17 6.34 17.32
CA ASP A 243 -2.90 5.94 16.10
C ASP A 243 -2.05 5.06 15.17
N ILE A 244 -0.74 5.32 15.11
CA ILE A 244 0.20 4.50 14.35
C ILE A 244 0.39 3.15 15.04
N GLN A 245 0.53 3.13 16.37
CA GLN A 245 0.59 1.88 17.13
C GLN A 245 -0.67 1.01 16.91
N GLN A 246 -1.85 1.64 16.93
CA GLN A 246 -3.11 0.95 16.64
C GLN A 246 -3.16 0.40 15.22
N GLN A 247 -2.59 1.12 14.24
CA GLN A 247 -2.49 0.65 12.86
C GLN A 247 -1.59 -0.59 12.74
N HIS A 248 -0.44 -0.61 13.41
CA HIS A 248 0.46 -1.78 13.40
C HIS A 248 -0.19 -3.03 14.00
N ARG A 249 -0.90 -2.89 15.12
CA ARG A 249 -1.61 -4.01 15.79
C ARG A 249 -2.67 -4.68 14.92
N ARG A 250 -3.22 -3.96 13.95
CA ARG A 250 -4.33 -4.41 13.09
C ARG A 250 -3.88 -5.00 11.76
N ARG A 251 -2.59 -4.97 11.46
CA ARG A 251 -2.06 -5.52 10.22
C ARG A 251 -2.27 -7.04 10.18
N PRO A 252 -2.52 -7.62 8.99
CA PRO A 252 -2.71 -9.06 8.86
C PRO A 252 -1.50 -9.86 9.33
N LEU A 253 -1.75 -11.02 9.95
CA LEU A 253 -0.70 -11.98 10.35
C LEU A 253 -0.61 -13.12 9.32
N PHE A 254 0.59 -13.34 8.79
CA PHE A 254 0.85 -14.33 7.76
C PHE A 254 1.47 -15.58 8.38
N LEU A 255 0.81 -16.70 8.16
CA LEU A 255 1.14 -18.02 8.69
C LEU A 255 1.95 -18.82 7.67
N PRO A 256 2.79 -19.76 8.14
CA PRO A 256 3.47 -20.70 7.26
C PRO A 256 2.43 -21.61 6.56
N ASN A 257 2.89 -22.33 5.54
CA ASN A 257 2.04 -23.30 4.86
C ASN A 257 1.64 -24.40 5.86
N LYS A 258 0.34 -24.63 6.02
CA LYS A 258 -0.14 -25.87 6.65
C LYS A 258 -0.09 -26.93 5.54
N GLU A 259 0.91 -27.80 5.58
CA GLU A 259 0.92 -29.02 4.77
C GLU A 259 -0.35 -29.85 5.02
#